data_AF-A0A1H6SLR4-F1
#
_entry.id   AF-A0A1H6SLR4-F1
#
_cell.length_a   1.000
_cell.length_b   1.000
_cell.length_c   1.000
_cell.angle_alpha   90.00
_cell.angle_beta   90.00
_cell.angle_gamma   90.00
#
_symmetry.space_group_name_H-M   'P 1'
#
loop_
_entity.id
_entity.type
_entity.pdbx_description
1 polymer ?
#
loop_
_entity_poly.entity_id
_entity_poly.type
_entity_poly.pdbx_seq_one_letter_code
_entity_poly.pdbx_strand_id
1 'polypeptide(L)'
;MNKVLSFPIWQVGVFIALIGAGIFALQRQPPQVVSAEKTLLHPLIPEQIERIHIQTTEVISLYRDLQAPNPQWRLQQRAGYLAQADDADRLLHQLSQARILDIKTQDTNEYAHFGVAMPAQDLPVQIQVFSRQGPVLDVLLGYPSAQGQYARFTAGKEVYLLDQVFEVPTRVAAWLEPHLVDIPAANVHQILYFRGEQTQPHLHLQRPEDGAPLQVLLPKKETKLDTALLEGLAMSLSQLQLEDVARQAPQQTSIMRIRFITWDGLILDVKVYQGGWIHLQASTLPETEPVAGAKAHTLNQAWQAGYFLINPYAFEQLLQTWDKLQHPQWPPEA
;
A
#
# COMPACT_ATOMS: atom_id res chain seq x y z
N MET A 1 58.76 -36.61 80.68
CA MET A 1 57.63 -36.35 81.59
C MET A 1 56.54 -35.60 80.82
N ASN A 2 55.38 -36.27 80.73
CA ASN A 2 54.07 -35.93 80.16
C ASN A 2 53.66 -34.45 80.02
N LYS A 3 52.98 -34.14 78.90
CA LYS A 3 51.52 -33.94 78.87
C LYS A 3 50.96 -33.89 77.44
N VAL A 4 50.06 -34.83 77.15
CA VAL A 4 49.16 -34.85 75.98
C VAL A 4 48.05 -33.85 76.25
N LEU A 5 47.79 -32.93 75.31
CA LEU A 5 46.60 -32.07 75.32
C LEU A 5 45.66 -32.53 74.19
N SER A 6 44.52 -33.07 74.60
CA SER A 6 43.37 -33.42 73.77
C SER A 6 42.62 -32.15 73.36
N PHE A 7 42.43 -31.96 72.05
CA PHE A 7 41.57 -30.91 71.50
C PHE A 7 40.13 -31.44 71.34
N PRO A 8 39.09 -30.71 71.80
CA PRO A 8 37.70 -31.12 71.64
C PRO A 8 37.16 -30.81 70.23
N ILE A 9 36.49 -31.79 69.63
CA ILE A 9 36.02 -31.85 68.23
C ILE A 9 34.77 -30.96 67.95
N TRP A 10 34.39 -30.05 68.84
CA TRP A 10 33.11 -29.31 68.75
C TRP A 10 33.20 -27.87 68.19
N GLN A 11 34.16 -27.58 67.31
CA GLN A 11 34.26 -26.26 66.64
C GLN A 11 34.26 -26.29 65.10
N VAL A 12 34.21 -27.46 64.45
CA VAL A 12 34.28 -27.55 62.98
C VAL A 12 32.92 -27.25 62.30
N GLY A 13 31.80 -27.33 63.03
CA GLY A 13 30.46 -27.17 62.45
C GLY A 13 30.05 -25.73 62.08
N VAL A 14 30.62 -24.72 62.73
CA VAL A 14 30.18 -23.31 62.54
C VAL A 14 30.93 -22.61 61.39
N PHE A 15 32.14 -23.06 61.05
CA PHE A 15 32.92 -22.44 59.97
C PHE A 15 32.46 -22.86 58.56
N ILE A 16 31.89 -24.07 58.41
CA ILE A 16 31.40 -24.55 57.10
C ILE A 16 30.09 -23.84 56.68
N ALA A 17 29.26 -23.47 57.64
CA ALA A 17 28.00 -22.74 57.36
C ALA A 17 28.25 -21.29 56.89
N LEU A 18 29.29 -20.62 57.38
CA LEU A 18 29.62 -19.25 56.97
C LEU A 18 30.31 -19.17 55.61
N ILE A 19 31.09 -20.19 55.24
CA ILE A 19 31.70 -20.27 53.89
C ILE A 19 30.63 -20.61 52.84
N GLY A 20 29.68 -21.51 53.16
CA GLY A 20 28.57 -21.86 52.26
C GLY A 20 27.63 -20.68 51.97
N ALA A 21 27.31 -19.86 52.98
CA ALA A 21 26.49 -18.67 52.80
C ALA A 21 27.22 -17.56 52.00
N GLY A 22 28.53 -17.43 52.17
CA GLY A 22 29.36 -16.49 51.39
C GLY A 22 29.43 -16.85 49.91
N ILE A 23 29.63 -18.13 49.57
CA ILE A 23 29.73 -18.57 48.17
C ILE A 23 28.37 -18.49 47.46
N PHE A 24 27.26 -18.74 48.15
CA PHE A 24 25.92 -18.62 47.56
C PHE A 24 25.49 -17.16 47.33
N ALA A 25 25.97 -16.22 48.17
CA ALA A 25 25.76 -14.78 47.97
C ALA A 25 26.63 -14.21 46.84
N LEU A 26 27.78 -14.82 46.53
CA LEU A 26 28.68 -14.40 45.44
C LEU A 26 28.31 -14.97 44.06
N GLN A 27 27.41 -15.96 43.98
CA GLN A 27 26.91 -16.49 42.69
C GLN A 27 25.61 -15.82 42.20
N ARG A 28 24.97 -14.97 43.01
CA ARG A 28 23.90 -14.11 42.52
C ARG A 28 24.50 -12.89 41.86
N GLN A 29 24.97 -13.05 40.62
CA GLN A 29 24.99 -11.92 39.70
C GLN A 29 23.55 -11.41 39.66
N PRO A 30 23.24 -10.18 40.14
CA PRO A 30 21.94 -9.61 39.83
C PRO A 30 21.82 -9.66 38.30
N PRO A 31 20.65 -10.06 37.73
CA PRO A 31 20.47 -9.92 36.31
C PRO A 31 20.84 -8.49 35.99
N GLN A 32 21.85 -8.31 35.14
CA GLN A 32 22.17 -7.00 34.62
C GLN A 32 20.91 -6.56 33.89
N VAL A 33 20.08 -5.78 34.58
CA VAL A 33 19.11 -4.92 33.94
C VAL A 33 19.98 -3.90 33.24
N VAL A 34 20.50 -4.29 32.07
CA VAL A 34 20.98 -3.36 31.07
C VAL A 34 19.73 -2.53 30.79
N SER A 35 19.65 -1.37 31.44
CA SER A 35 18.75 -0.33 30.98
C SER A 35 19.20 -0.09 29.56
N ALA A 36 18.48 -0.67 28.60
CA ALA A 36 18.77 -0.47 27.21
C ALA A 36 18.55 1.02 26.96
N GLU A 37 19.65 1.78 26.95
CA GLU A 37 19.63 3.05 26.25
C GLU A 37 19.09 2.75 24.86
N LYS A 38 17.91 3.30 24.57
CA LYS A 38 17.14 2.98 23.38
C LYS A 38 18.00 3.23 22.16
N THR A 39 18.55 2.17 21.58
CA THR A 39 19.46 2.25 20.43
C THR A 39 18.62 2.19 19.16
N LEU A 40 18.93 3.02 18.16
CA LEU A 40 18.24 2.94 16.87
C LEU A 40 18.35 1.54 16.28
N LEU A 41 17.26 1.06 15.68
CA LEU A 41 17.20 -0.21 14.98
C LEU A 41 18.31 -0.28 13.94
N HIS A 42 18.42 0.75 13.10
CA HIS A 42 19.47 0.86 12.11
C HIS A 42 19.61 2.32 11.64
N PRO A 43 20.80 2.84 11.33
CA PRO A 43 20.93 4.13 10.66
C PRO A 43 20.42 3.99 9.22
N LEU A 44 19.24 4.53 8.94
CA LEU A 44 18.63 4.55 7.60
C LEU A 44 18.32 5.99 7.20
N ILE A 45 18.67 6.37 5.97
CA ILE A 45 18.35 7.67 5.38
C ILE A 45 17.27 7.42 4.32
N PRO A 46 15.98 7.68 4.60
CA PRO A 46 14.87 7.34 3.71
C PRO A 46 15.06 7.84 2.27
N GLU A 47 15.62 9.02 2.09
CA GLU A 47 15.81 9.68 0.79
C GLU A 47 16.83 8.98 -0.11
N GLN A 48 17.70 8.13 0.45
CA GLN A 48 18.71 7.37 -0.29
C GLN A 48 18.25 5.96 -0.68
N ILE A 49 17.05 5.58 -0.25
CA ILE A 49 16.49 4.26 -0.53
C ILE A 49 15.89 4.24 -1.93
N GLU A 50 16.28 3.22 -2.70
CA GLU A 50 15.81 2.98 -4.07
C GLU A 50 14.85 1.79 -4.15
N ARG A 51 14.94 0.82 -3.23
CA ARG A 51 14.11 -0.39 -3.26
C ARG A 51 13.68 -0.86 -1.87
N ILE A 52 12.47 -1.37 -1.80
CA ILE A 52 11.91 -2.06 -0.63
C ILE A 52 11.35 -3.39 -1.11
N HIS A 53 11.82 -4.50 -0.54
CA HIS A 53 11.20 -5.80 -0.72
C HIS A 53 10.52 -6.19 0.58
N ILE A 54 9.26 -6.60 0.47
CA ILE A 54 8.44 -7.06 1.59
C ILE A 54 8.00 -8.48 1.27
N GLN A 55 8.40 -9.42 2.12
CA GLN A 55 7.97 -10.81 2.03
C GLN A 55 6.85 -11.04 3.05
N THR A 56 5.67 -11.37 2.53
CA THR A 56 4.50 -11.83 3.28
C THR A 56 4.02 -13.16 2.66
N THR A 57 2.71 -13.39 2.62
CA THR A 57 2.09 -14.36 1.70
C THR A 57 2.40 -14.07 0.23
N GLU A 58 2.64 -12.79 -0.10
CA GLU A 58 3.07 -12.31 -1.41
C GLU A 58 4.45 -11.66 -1.31
N VAL A 59 5.17 -11.64 -2.43
CA VAL A 59 6.38 -10.80 -2.55
C VAL A 59 5.94 -9.46 -3.09
N ILE A 60 6.26 -8.38 -2.38
CA ILE A 60 5.97 -6.99 -2.78
C ILE A 60 7.31 -6.29 -2.99
N SER A 61 7.51 -5.71 -4.17
CA SER A 61 8.78 -5.09 -4.57
C SER A 61 8.51 -3.70 -5.09
N LEU A 62 8.86 -2.72 -4.25
CA LEU A 62 8.78 -1.31 -4.55
C LEU A 62 10.14 -0.83 -5.02
N TYR A 63 10.15 0.04 -6.04
CA TYR A 63 11.36 0.70 -6.49
C TYR A 63 11.08 2.13 -6.93
N ARG A 64 12.09 2.99 -6.88
CA ARG A 64 12.08 4.33 -7.47
C ARG A 64 13.44 4.66 -8.08
N ASP A 65 13.44 5.46 -9.13
CA ASP A 65 14.67 5.93 -9.77
C ASP A 65 15.01 7.33 -9.23
N LEU A 66 16.01 7.40 -8.35
CA LEU A 66 16.46 8.67 -7.74
C LEU A 66 17.14 9.63 -8.73
N GLN A 67 17.45 9.19 -9.96
CA GLN A 67 17.96 10.06 -11.02
C GLN A 67 16.83 10.74 -11.81
N ALA A 68 15.59 10.27 -11.65
CA ALA A 68 14.44 10.90 -12.27
C ALA A 68 14.18 12.28 -11.63
N PRO A 69 13.70 13.28 -12.39
CA PRO A 69 13.39 14.61 -11.84
C PRO A 69 12.37 14.60 -10.70
N ASN A 70 11.45 13.62 -10.72
CA ASN A 70 10.48 13.37 -9.67
C ASN A 70 10.43 11.85 -9.40
N PRO A 71 11.25 11.34 -8.47
CA PRO A 71 11.31 9.91 -8.18
C PRO A 71 10.02 9.43 -7.53
N GLN A 72 9.32 8.51 -8.19
CA GLN A 72 8.08 7.93 -7.69
C GLN A 72 8.25 6.45 -7.36
N TRP A 73 7.60 6.00 -6.30
CA TRP A 73 7.50 4.59 -5.97
C TRP A 73 6.68 3.84 -7.02
N ARG A 74 7.18 2.67 -7.42
CA ARG A 74 6.60 1.80 -8.45
C ARG A 74 6.59 0.34 -8.00
N LEU A 75 5.54 -0.38 -8.39
CA LEU A 75 5.34 -1.80 -8.07
C LEU A 75 5.84 -2.69 -9.19
N GLN A 76 6.86 -3.52 -8.92
CA GLN A 76 7.40 -4.45 -9.91
C GLN A 76 6.35 -5.48 -10.36
N GLN A 77 5.54 -5.97 -9.43
CA GLN A 77 4.49 -6.98 -9.62
C GLN A 77 3.35 -6.48 -10.54
N ARG A 78 3.27 -5.17 -10.76
CA ARG A 78 2.21 -4.49 -11.52
C ARG A 78 2.79 -3.66 -12.65
N ALA A 79 3.79 -4.25 -13.33
CA ALA A 79 4.43 -3.68 -14.50
C ALA A 79 5.05 -2.28 -14.28
N GLY A 80 5.42 -1.95 -13.04
CA GLY A 80 5.96 -0.66 -12.68
C GLY A 80 4.90 0.44 -12.54
N TYR A 81 3.62 0.09 -12.34
CA TYR A 81 2.58 1.06 -11.98
C TYR A 81 2.92 1.77 -10.67
N LEU A 82 2.37 2.97 -10.49
CA LEU A 82 2.64 3.83 -9.34
C LEU A 82 2.16 3.18 -8.04
N ALA A 83 2.98 3.31 -7.01
CA ALA A 83 2.63 2.94 -5.65
C ALA A 83 2.27 4.19 -4.83
N GLN A 84 1.52 4.01 -3.75
CA GLN A 84 1.22 5.06 -2.77
C GLN A 84 2.51 5.49 -2.09
N ALA A 85 2.98 6.70 -2.41
CA ALA A 85 4.24 7.21 -1.89
C ALA A 85 4.20 7.38 -0.37
N ASP A 86 3.07 7.87 0.16
CA ASP A 86 2.89 8.12 1.59
C ASP A 86 3.11 6.85 2.43
N ASP A 87 2.65 5.69 1.98
CA ASP A 87 2.82 4.44 2.73
C ASP A 87 4.26 3.93 2.69
N ALA A 88 4.93 4.03 1.53
CA ALA A 88 6.32 3.62 1.40
C ALA A 88 7.25 4.53 2.21
N ASP A 89 7.04 5.84 2.13
CA ASP A 89 7.86 6.82 2.85
C ASP A 89 7.58 6.77 4.36
N ARG A 90 6.31 6.59 4.78
CA ARG A 90 5.95 6.37 6.19
C ARG A 90 6.65 5.13 6.76
N LEU A 91 6.66 4.02 6.01
CA LEU A 91 7.36 2.80 6.43
C LEU A 91 8.86 3.06 6.63
N LEU A 92 9.52 3.71 5.67
CA LEU A 92 10.94 4.05 5.77
C LEU A 92 11.24 4.99 6.94
N HIS A 93 10.40 6.01 7.15
CA HIS A 93 10.54 6.92 8.27
C HIS A 93 10.38 6.19 9.61
N GLN A 94 9.36 5.34 9.76
CA GLN A 94 9.18 4.51 10.96
C GLN A 94 10.40 3.62 11.21
N LEU A 95 10.90 2.92 10.19
CA LEU A 95 12.10 2.07 10.30
C LEU A 95 13.34 2.87 10.69
N SER A 96 13.51 4.09 10.18
CA SER A 96 14.65 4.96 10.50
C SER A 96 14.65 5.48 11.94
N GLN A 97 13.46 5.60 12.55
CA GLN A 97 13.28 6.15 13.89
C GLN A 97 13.03 5.07 14.96
N ALA A 98 12.80 3.82 14.54
CA ALA A 98 12.56 2.70 15.44
C ALA A 98 13.76 2.48 16.35
N ARG A 99 13.49 2.23 17.63
CA ARG A 99 14.51 1.94 18.64
C ARG A 99 14.29 0.59 19.28
N ILE A 100 15.40 -0.08 19.58
CA ILE A 100 15.44 -1.29 20.37
C ILE A 100 15.20 -0.92 21.82
N LEU A 101 14.12 -1.43 22.40
CA LEU A 101 13.78 -1.33 23.81
C LEU A 101 14.46 -2.39 24.66
N ASP A 102 14.60 -3.60 24.12
CA ASP A 102 15.08 -4.75 24.88
C ASP A 102 15.53 -5.88 23.94
N ILE A 103 16.44 -6.72 24.42
CA ILE A 103 16.83 -7.98 23.79
C ILE A 103 16.10 -9.10 24.56
N LYS A 104 15.21 -9.81 23.88
CA LYS A 104 14.34 -10.82 24.50
C LYS A 104 15.00 -12.18 24.62
N THR A 105 15.64 -12.64 23.56
CA THR A 105 16.27 -13.97 23.53
C THR A 105 17.27 -14.08 22.40
N GLN A 106 18.19 -15.04 22.50
CA GLN A 106 19.02 -15.53 21.40
C GLN A 106 18.74 -17.00 21.09
N ASP A 107 17.82 -17.64 21.85
CA ASP A 107 17.43 -19.03 21.64
C ASP A 107 16.52 -19.13 20.42
N THR A 108 16.98 -19.86 19.41
CA THR A 108 16.25 -20.09 18.16
C THR A 108 14.95 -20.86 18.35
N ASN A 109 14.82 -21.62 19.44
CA ASN A 109 13.60 -22.38 19.75
C ASN A 109 12.42 -21.45 20.11
N GLU A 110 12.71 -20.23 20.54
CA GLU A 110 11.71 -19.23 20.94
C GLU A 110 11.21 -18.37 19.75
N TYR A 111 11.76 -18.53 18.54
CA TYR A 111 11.36 -17.70 17.40
C TYR A 111 9.87 -17.78 17.08
N ALA A 112 9.26 -18.95 17.25
CA ALA A 112 7.82 -19.12 17.03
C ALA A 112 6.99 -18.36 18.08
N HIS A 113 7.47 -18.27 19.33
CA HIS A 113 6.80 -17.52 20.39
C HIS A 113 6.73 -16.01 20.07
N PHE A 114 7.79 -15.47 19.46
CA PHE A 114 7.86 -14.06 19.07
C PHE A 114 7.36 -13.79 17.63
N GLY A 115 6.99 -14.83 16.88
CA GLY A 115 6.51 -14.69 15.50
C GLY A 115 7.59 -14.28 14.50
N VAL A 116 8.86 -14.59 14.78
CA VAL A 116 10.02 -14.28 13.90
C VAL A 116 10.64 -15.53 13.26
N ALA A 117 9.91 -16.65 13.30
CA ALA A 117 10.29 -17.91 12.67
C ALA A 117 9.86 -17.95 11.20
N MET A 118 10.74 -18.42 10.31
CA MET A 118 10.42 -18.67 8.91
C MET A 118 10.44 -20.18 8.59
N PRO A 119 9.71 -20.64 7.55
CA PRO A 119 8.66 -19.92 6.83
C PRO A 119 7.37 -19.86 7.66
N ALA A 120 6.49 -18.92 7.34
CA ALA A 120 5.19 -18.80 7.98
C ALA A 120 4.15 -18.26 7.00
N GLN A 121 2.86 -18.42 7.33
CA GLN A 121 1.77 -17.92 6.48
C GLN A 121 1.64 -16.40 6.59
N ASP A 122 1.43 -15.87 7.80
CA ASP A 122 1.09 -14.45 7.97
C ASP A 122 2.21 -13.60 8.62
N LEU A 123 2.98 -14.19 9.54
CA LEU A 123 4.09 -13.54 10.24
C LEU A 123 5.27 -14.51 10.39
N PRO A 124 6.53 -14.06 10.24
CA PRO A 124 6.95 -12.66 10.20
C PRO A 124 6.75 -12.00 8.83
N VAL A 125 6.62 -10.67 8.85
CA VAL A 125 6.81 -9.85 7.66
C VAL A 125 8.30 -9.55 7.54
N GLN A 126 8.95 -9.99 6.46
CA GLN A 126 10.34 -9.60 6.18
C GLN A 126 10.35 -8.29 5.41
N ILE A 127 11.15 -7.32 5.85
CA ILE A 127 11.40 -6.08 5.13
C ILE A 127 12.89 -6.01 4.82
N GLN A 128 13.19 -5.92 3.54
CA GLN A 128 14.53 -5.65 3.03
C GLN A 128 14.54 -4.29 2.35
N VAL A 129 15.50 -3.46 2.72
CA VAL A 129 15.64 -2.11 2.18
C VAL A 129 17.01 -1.98 1.52
N PHE A 130 17.04 -1.41 0.33
CA PHE A 130 18.25 -1.25 -0.46
C PHE A 130 18.44 0.21 -0.87
N SER A 131 19.66 0.70 -0.68
CA SER A 131 20.15 1.92 -1.32
C SER A 131 20.86 1.56 -2.62
N ARG A 132 21.34 2.58 -3.32
CA ARG A 132 22.23 2.42 -4.46
C ARG A 132 23.53 1.65 -4.12
N GLN A 133 23.98 1.73 -2.88
CA GLN A 133 25.23 1.10 -2.43
C GLN A 133 25.06 -0.38 -2.07
N GLY A 134 23.82 -0.86 -1.93
CA GLY A 134 23.52 -2.24 -1.57
C GLY A 134 22.42 -2.36 -0.50
N PRO A 135 22.28 -3.55 0.12
CA PRO A 135 21.34 -3.76 1.21
C PRO A 135 21.70 -2.87 2.41
N VAL A 136 20.69 -2.21 2.97
CA VAL A 136 20.80 -1.33 4.14
C VAL A 136 20.19 -2.02 5.35
N LEU A 137 19.02 -2.62 5.21
CA LEU A 137 18.28 -3.24 6.30
C LEU A 137 17.66 -4.56 5.83
N ASP A 138 17.70 -5.57 6.70
CA ASP A 138 16.94 -6.82 6.53
C ASP A 138 16.43 -7.29 7.90
N VAL A 139 15.13 -7.12 8.11
CA VAL A 139 14.47 -7.33 9.40
C VAL A 139 13.19 -8.15 9.24
N LEU A 140 12.99 -9.10 10.15
CA LEU A 140 11.74 -9.82 10.33
C LEU A 140 10.93 -9.15 11.43
N LEU A 141 9.71 -8.74 11.13
CA LEU A 141 8.76 -8.19 12.08
C LEU A 141 7.81 -9.31 12.53
N GLY A 142 7.78 -9.56 13.84
CA GLY A 142 6.96 -10.58 14.47
C GLY A 142 5.71 -10.02 15.14
N TYR A 143 5.26 -10.68 16.21
CA TYR A 143 4.02 -10.30 16.89
C TYR A 143 4.12 -8.90 17.54
N PRO A 144 3.01 -8.13 17.52
CA PRO A 144 2.92 -6.91 18.32
C PRO A 144 2.85 -7.24 19.82
N SER A 145 3.22 -6.26 20.63
CA SER A 145 3.14 -6.26 22.09
C SER A 145 2.58 -4.92 22.58
N ALA A 146 2.24 -4.82 23.86
CA ALA A 146 1.77 -3.56 24.45
C ALA A 146 2.80 -2.41 24.39
N GLN A 147 4.10 -2.73 24.22
CA GLN A 147 5.19 -1.74 24.25
C GLN A 147 5.78 -1.46 22.86
N GLY A 148 5.32 -2.15 21.82
CA GLY A 148 5.83 -2.07 20.45
C GLY A 148 5.84 -3.45 19.80
N GLN A 149 6.81 -3.79 18.96
CA GLN A 149 6.77 -5.02 18.15
C GLN A 149 8.07 -5.83 18.24
N TYR A 150 7.94 -7.16 18.24
CA TYR A 150 9.11 -8.02 18.18
C TYR A 150 9.75 -8.01 16.79
N ALA A 151 11.07 -8.03 16.75
CA ALA A 151 11.81 -8.05 15.50
C ALA A 151 13.09 -8.89 15.59
N ARG A 152 13.59 -9.35 14.44
CA ARG A 152 14.87 -10.05 14.34
C ARG A 152 15.59 -9.66 13.05
N PHE A 153 16.85 -9.26 13.13
CA PHE A 153 17.68 -9.11 11.93
C PHE A 153 18.04 -10.48 11.37
N THR A 154 18.02 -10.64 10.04
CA THR A 154 18.32 -11.92 9.40
C THR A 154 19.78 -12.34 9.59
N ALA A 155 20.70 -11.39 9.75
CA ALA A 155 22.11 -11.63 10.02
C ALA A 155 22.41 -12.09 11.46
N GLY A 156 21.45 -11.98 12.38
CA GLY A 156 21.62 -12.25 13.82
C GLY A 156 20.68 -13.32 14.37
N LYS A 157 20.94 -13.74 15.61
CA LYS A 157 20.10 -14.67 16.37
C LYS A 157 19.18 -14.00 17.39
N GLU A 158 19.45 -12.74 17.69
CA GLU A 158 18.78 -12.03 18.75
C GLU A 158 17.37 -11.59 18.32
N VAL A 159 16.41 -11.76 19.20
CA VAL A 159 15.07 -11.19 19.08
C VAL A 159 15.03 -9.92 19.92
N TYR A 160 14.59 -8.84 19.31
CA TYR A 160 14.47 -7.52 19.93
C TYR A 160 13.00 -7.18 20.14
N LEU A 161 12.73 -6.31 21.11
CA LEU A 161 11.49 -5.56 21.19
C LEU A 161 11.76 -4.13 20.71
N LEU A 162 11.02 -3.70 19.70
CA LEU A 162 11.08 -2.33 19.16
C LEU A 162 10.05 -1.44 19.83
N ASP A 163 10.27 -0.12 19.83
CA ASP A 163 9.37 0.87 20.41
C ASP A 163 8.21 1.33 19.50
N GLN A 164 8.03 0.65 18.36
CA GLN A 164 7.00 0.93 17.39
C GLN A 164 6.27 -0.35 16.98
N VAL A 165 5.04 -0.18 16.47
CA VAL A 165 4.29 -1.21 15.76
C VAL A 165 4.18 -0.76 14.30
N PHE A 166 4.52 -1.65 13.37
CA PHE A 166 4.53 -1.36 11.95
C PHE A 166 3.27 -1.92 11.30
N GLU A 167 2.51 -1.04 10.66
CA GLU A 167 1.37 -1.41 9.82
C GLU A 167 1.86 -1.54 8.38
N VAL A 168 2.19 -2.78 7.98
CA VAL A 168 2.71 -3.07 6.65
C VAL A 168 1.62 -3.73 5.82
N PRO A 169 1.13 -3.10 4.73
CA PRO A 169 0.16 -3.74 3.85
C PRO A 169 0.73 -5.05 3.27
N THR A 170 0.01 -6.15 3.49
CA THR A 170 0.48 -7.51 3.17
C THR A 170 0.11 -7.99 1.77
N ARG A 171 -0.70 -7.21 1.03
CA ARG A 171 -1.17 -7.52 -0.33
C ARG A 171 -0.59 -6.52 -1.32
N VAL A 172 -0.17 -6.98 -2.50
CA VAL A 172 0.37 -6.12 -3.58
C VAL A 172 -0.59 -4.98 -3.92
N ALA A 173 -1.90 -5.26 -4.03
CA ALA A 173 -2.90 -4.26 -4.41
C ALA A 173 -3.02 -3.09 -3.42
N ALA A 174 -2.75 -3.31 -2.14
CA ALA A 174 -2.85 -2.26 -1.11
C ALA A 174 -1.77 -1.17 -1.26
N TRP A 175 -0.73 -1.44 -2.04
CA TRP A 175 0.34 -0.48 -2.32
C TRP A 175 0.07 0.37 -3.56
N LEU A 176 -0.93 0.07 -4.38
CA LEU A 176 -1.20 0.78 -5.64
C LEU A 176 -1.71 2.20 -5.38
N GLU A 177 -1.25 3.17 -6.16
CA GLU A 177 -1.87 4.51 -6.20
C GLU A 177 -3.31 4.39 -6.73
N PRO A 178 -4.34 4.63 -5.89
CA PRO A 178 -5.71 4.30 -6.24
C PRO A 178 -6.33 5.27 -7.26
N HIS A 179 -5.82 6.49 -7.41
CA HIS A 179 -6.43 7.50 -8.27
C HIS A 179 -5.92 7.41 -9.71
N LEU A 180 -6.81 7.08 -10.66
CA LEU A 180 -6.45 6.96 -12.08
C LEU A 180 -6.49 8.29 -12.83
N VAL A 181 -7.41 9.17 -12.44
CA VAL A 181 -7.66 10.43 -13.13
C VAL A 181 -8.26 11.46 -12.17
N ASP A 182 -7.76 12.69 -12.22
CA ASP A 182 -8.31 13.82 -11.48
C ASP A 182 -8.86 14.85 -12.46
N ILE A 183 -10.12 14.64 -12.87
CA ILE A 183 -10.88 15.59 -13.70
C ILE A 183 -12.16 15.94 -12.95
N PRO A 184 -12.31 17.21 -12.52
CA PRO A 184 -13.55 17.68 -11.92
C PRO A 184 -14.75 17.50 -12.86
N ALA A 185 -15.88 17.06 -12.32
CA ALA A 185 -17.13 16.87 -13.07
C ALA A 185 -17.60 18.14 -13.82
N ALA A 186 -17.31 19.32 -13.27
CA ALA A 186 -17.61 20.61 -13.88
C ALA A 186 -16.83 20.84 -15.20
N ASN A 187 -15.64 20.26 -15.32
CA ASN A 187 -14.82 20.39 -16.52
C ASN A 187 -15.30 19.48 -17.66
N VAL A 188 -16.15 18.49 -17.38
CA VAL A 188 -16.70 17.57 -18.37
C VAL A 188 -17.82 18.27 -19.14
N HIS A 189 -17.58 18.51 -20.42
CA HIS A 189 -18.50 19.14 -21.36
C HIS A 189 -19.47 18.13 -21.98
N GLN A 190 -18.97 16.98 -22.43
CA GLN A 190 -19.74 15.93 -23.09
C GLN A 190 -19.38 14.54 -22.59
N ILE A 191 -20.37 13.65 -22.60
CA ILE A 191 -20.20 12.22 -22.33
C ILE A 191 -20.94 11.42 -23.41
N LEU A 192 -20.23 10.54 -24.09
CA LEU A 192 -20.75 9.69 -25.16
C LEU A 192 -20.58 8.22 -24.77
N TYR A 193 -21.66 7.45 -24.72
CA TYR A 193 -21.62 6.02 -24.45
C TYR A 193 -21.88 5.22 -25.73
N PHE A 194 -21.07 4.20 -25.96
CA PHE A 194 -21.13 3.30 -27.11
C PHE A 194 -21.18 1.85 -26.62
N ARG A 195 -22.07 1.02 -27.17
CA ARG A 195 -22.09 -0.41 -26.84
C ARG A 195 -20.93 -1.12 -27.52
N GLY A 196 -20.03 -1.72 -26.74
CA GLY A 196 -18.79 -2.33 -27.22
C GLY A 196 -18.05 -1.44 -28.22
N GLU A 197 -17.75 -1.98 -29.40
CA GLU A 197 -17.00 -1.30 -30.47
C GLU A 197 -17.91 -0.60 -31.51
N GLN A 198 -19.18 -0.33 -31.18
CA GLN A 198 -20.06 0.43 -32.07
C GLN A 198 -19.55 1.86 -32.29
N THR A 199 -19.80 2.39 -33.50
CA THR A 199 -19.37 3.75 -33.90
C THR A 199 -20.36 4.84 -33.49
N GLN A 200 -21.65 4.51 -33.36
CA GLN A 200 -22.69 5.47 -32.98
C GLN A 200 -22.97 5.37 -31.47
N PRO A 201 -23.04 6.50 -30.75
CA PRO A 201 -23.37 6.49 -29.33
C PRO A 201 -24.85 6.16 -29.13
N HIS A 202 -25.17 5.35 -28.13
CA HIS A 202 -26.56 5.11 -27.72
C HIS A 202 -27.05 6.11 -26.66
N LEU A 203 -26.13 6.79 -25.98
CA LEU A 203 -26.41 7.85 -25.01
C LEU A 203 -25.40 8.98 -25.21
N HIS A 204 -25.91 10.20 -25.32
CA HIS A 204 -25.10 11.42 -25.45
C HIS A 204 -25.60 12.44 -24.42
N LEU A 205 -24.70 12.83 -23.53
CA LEU A 205 -24.90 13.87 -22.53
C LEU A 205 -24.03 15.08 -22.86
N GLN A 206 -24.56 16.28 -22.72
CA GLN A 206 -23.83 17.51 -22.99
C GLN A 206 -24.27 18.64 -22.05
N ARG A 207 -23.32 19.46 -21.62
CA ARG A 207 -23.60 20.77 -21.01
C ARG A 207 -23.75 21.81 -22.12
N PRO A 208 -24.85 22.60 -22.15
CA PRO A 208 -25.02 23.64 -23.16
C PRO A 208 -23.99 24.76 -23.01
N GLU A 209 -23.59 25.08 -21.78
CA GLU A 209 -22.61 26.11 -21.43
C GLU A 209 -21.92 25.76 -20.11
N ASP A 210 -20.85 26.46 -19.77
CA ASP A 210 -20.12 26.24 -18.52
C ASP A 210 -21.00 26.54 -17.29
N GLY A 211 -20.90 25.70 -16.27
CA GLY A 211 -21.75 25.76 -15.07
C GLY A 211 -23.20 25.26 -15.26
N ALA A 212 -23.65 25.00 -16.50
CA ALA A 212 -24.99 24.45 -16.73
C ALA A 212 -25.04 22.93 -16.46
N PRO A 213 -26.21 22.39 -16.04
CA PRO A 213 -26.34 20.97 -15.80
C PRO A 213 -26.24 20.14 -17.09
N LEU A 214 -25.79 18.88 -16.96
CA LEU A 214 -25.81 17.92 -18.06
C LEU A 214 -27.23 17.67 -18.59
N GLN A 215 -27.36 17.58 -19.91
CA GLN A 215 -28.61 17.29 -20.60
C GLN A 215 -28.45 16.11 -21.55
N VAL A 216 -29.52 15.33 -21.72
CA VAL A 216 -29.53 14.21 -22.68
C VAL A 216 -29.84 14.73 -24.08
N LEU A 217 -28.90 14.57 -25.00
CA LEU A 217 -29.10 14.86 -26.43
C LEU A 217 -29.49 13.62 -27.24
N LEU A 218 -29.03 12.44 -26.81
CA LEU A 218 -29.45 11.15 -27.38
C LEU A 218 -29.78 10.16 -26.26
N PRO A 219 -30.90 9.43 -26.34
CA PRO A 219 -31.95 9.59 -27.36
C PRO A 219 -32.71 10.91 -27.19
N LYS A 220 -33.20 11.49 -28.31
CA LYS A 220 -34.08 12.66 -28.28
C LYS A 220 -35.46 12.23 -27.76
N LYS A 221 -35.65 12.24 -26.44
CA LYS A 221 -36.90 11.92 -25.77
C LYS A 221 -37.29 13.06 -24.82
N GLU A 222 -38.59 13.29 -24.67
CA GLU A 222 -39.12 14.40 -23.86
C GLU A 222 -39.08 14.14 -22.35
N THR A 223 -38.64 12.95 -21.93
CA THR A 223 -38.55 12.61 -20.50
C THR A 223 -37.43 13.41 -19.83
N LYS A 224 -37.81 14.28 -18.90
CA LYS A 224 -36.86 14.98 -18.04
C LYS A 224 -36.30 14.00 -17.00
N LEU A 225 -34.99 13.75 -17.07
CA LEU A 225 -34.28 12.99 -16.05
C LEU A 225 -33.87 13.89 -14.89
N ASP A 226 -33.63 13.28 -13.74
CA ASP A 226 -33.04 13.97 -12.59
C ASP A 226 -31.64 14.48 -12.94
N THR A 227 -31.43 15.78 -12.74
CA THR A 227 -30.14 16.42 -12.94
C THR A 227 -29.07 15.83 -12.02
N ALA A 228 -29.40 15.49 -10.77
CA ALA A 228 -28.44 14.90 -9.84
C ALA A 228 -27.90 13.55 -10.34
N LEU A 229 -28.76 12.74 -10.97
CA LEU A 229 -28.35 11.48 -11.59
C LEU A 229 -27.35 11.71 -12.73
N LEU A 230 -27.61 12.70 -13.59
CA LEU A 230 -26.71 13.02 -14.72
C LEU A 230 -25.37 13.59 -14.25
N GLU A 231 -25.39 14.44 -13.22
CA GLU A 231 -24.15 14.97 -12.61
C GLU A 231 -23.32 13.86 -11.97
N GLY A 232 -23.95 12.84 -11.37
CA GLY A 232 -23.26 11.64 -10.87
C GLY A 232 -22.44 10.92 -11.95
N LEU A 233 -22.90 10.93 -13.21
CA LEU A 233 -22.15 10.34 -14.33
C LEU A 233 -20.89 11.14 -14.68
N ALA A 234 -20.94 12.48 -14.60
CA ALA A 234 -19.73 13.29 -14.75
C ALA A 234 -18.74 13.09 -13.60
N MET A 235 -19.26 12.89 -12.38
CA MET A 235 -18.45 12.60 -11.19
C MET A 235 -17.77 11.23 -11.25
N SER A 236 -18.31 10.27 -12.02
CA SER A 236 -17.77 8.91 -12.10
C SER A 236 -16.28 8.86 -12.45
N LEU A 237 -15.76 9.77 -13.29
CA LEU A 237 -14.34 9.87 -13.60
C LEU A 237 -13.49 10.19 -12.37
N SER A 238 -13.85 11.23 -11.62
CA SER A 238 -13.13 11.65 -10.41
C SER A 238 -13.20 10.63 -9.27
N GLN A 239 -14.15 9.70 -9.34
CA GLN A 239 -14.36 8.66 -8.35
C GLN A 239 -13.82 7.29 -8.79
N LEU A 240 -13.10 7.21 -9.92
CA LEU A 240 -12.47 5.98 -10.36
C LEU A 240 -11.35 5.59 -9.37
N GLN A 241 -11.68 4.65 -8.50
CA GLN A 241 -10.74 3.99 -7.60
C GLN A 241 -10.29 2.67 -8.20
N LEU A 242 -8.99 2.54 -8.34
CA LEU A 242 -8.29 1.35 -8.75
C LEU A 242 -8.27 0.30 -7.62
N GLU A 243 -8.60 -0.93 -7.96
CA GLU A 243 -8.41 -2.10 -7.10
C GLU A 243 -7.22 -2.96 -7.55
N ASP A 244 -6.96 -3.08 -8.87
CA ASP A 244 -5.83 -3.85 -9.38
C ASP A 244 -5.39 -3.44 -10.80
N VAL A 245 -4.17 -3.81 -11.22
CA VAL A 245 -3.58 -3.48 -12.53
C VAL A 245 -3.10 -4.72 -13.26
N ALA A 246 -3.32 -4.79 -14.57
CA ALA A 246 -2.82 -5.86 -15.42
C ALA A 246 -2.36 -5.35 -16.78
N ARG A 247 -1.34 -5.98 -17.37
CA ARG A 247 -0.88 -5.64 -18.74
C ARG A 247 -1.90 -5.98 -19.83
N GLN A 248 -2.77 -6.95 -19.55
CA GLN A 248 -3.77 -7.43 -20.48
C GLN A 248 -5.09 -7.59 -19.73
N ALA A 249 -6.19 -7.19 -20.34
CA ALA A 249 -7.50 -7.50 -19.80
C ALA A 249 -7.71 -9.03 -19.78
N PRO A 250 -8.43 -9.55 -18.78
CA PRO A 250 -8.86 -10.96 -18.79
C PRO A 250 -9.72 -11.33 -20.00
N GLN A 251 -10.41 -10.34 -20.59
CA GLN A 251 -11.21 -10.49 -21.79
C GLN A 251 -10.85 -9.43 -22.83
N GLN A 252 -10.84 -9.81 -24.11
CA GLN A 252 -10.39 -8.91 -25.19
C GLN A 252 -11.47 -7.97 -25.73
N THR A 253 -12.74 -8.27 -25.51
CA THR A 253 -13.86 -7.51 -26.08
C THR A 253 -14.42 -6.53 -25.05
N SER A 254 -14.45 -5.25 -25.41
CA SER A 254 -15.12 -4.24 -24.60
C SER A 254 -16.63 -4.41 -24.67
N ILE A 255 -17.30 -4.26 -23.54
CA ILE A 255 -18.78 -4.27 -23.45
C ILE A 255 -19.36 -2.86 -23.55
N MET A 256 -18.56 -1.85 -23.22
CA MET A 256 -18.91 -0.44 -23.29
C MET A 256 -17.67 0.37 -23.62
N ARG A 257 -17.84 1.41 -24.43
CA ARG A 257 -16.84 2.48 -24.57
C ARG A 257 -17.49 3.79 -24.20
N ILE A 258 -16.80 4.61 -23.44
CA ILE A 258 -17.30 5.90 -22.94
C ILE A 258 -16.28 6.94 -23.30
N ARG A 259 -16.73 8.03 -23.92
CA ARG A 259 -15.87 9.15 -24.26
C ARG A 259 -16.29 10.37 -23.47
N PHE A 260 -15.40 10.87 -22.65
CA PHE A 260 -15.54 12.13 -21.94
C PHE A 260 -14.77 13.21 -22.68
N ILE A 261 -15.40 14.35 -22.90
CA ILE A 261 -14.78 15.50 -23.55
C ILE A 261 -14.92 16.66 -22.58
N THR A 262 -13.82 17.34 -22.32
CA THR A 262 -13.76 18.47 -21.39
C THR A 262 -13.72 19.80 -22.14
N TRP A 263 -14.01 20.90 -21.44
CA TRP A 263 -13.99 22.25 -22.02
C TRP A 263 -12.61 22.66 -22.55
N ASP A 264 -11.53 22.15 -21.95
CA ASP A 264 -10.15 22.41 -22.40
C ASP A 264 -9.76 21.58 -23.65
N GLY A 265 -10.67 20.71 -24.10
CA GLY A 265 -10.52 19.88 -25.29
C GLY A 265 -9.76 18.57 -25.06
N LEU A 266 -9.46 18.19 -23.82
CA LEU A 266 -9.04 16.83 -23.47
C LEU A 266 -10.19 15.85 -23.72
N ILE A 267 -9.86 14.75 -24.40
CA ILE A 267 -10.74 13.61 -24.68
C ILE A 267 -10.22 12.40 -23.92
N LEU A 268 -11.06 11.78 -23.10
CA LEU A 268 -10.79 10.50 -22.46
C LEU A 268 -11.69 9.41 -23.02
N ASP A 269 -11.09 8.41 -23.67
CA ASP A 269 -11.77 7.18 -24.05
C ASP A 269 -11.53 6.12 -22.96
N VAL A 270 -12.64 5.66 -22.37
CA VAL A 270 -12.69 4.58 -21.37
C VAL A 270 -13.32 3.37 -22.03
N LYS A 271 -12.55 2.31 -22.26
CA LYS A 271 -13.09 1.00 -22.65
C LYS A 271 -13.33 0.17 -21.41
N VAL A 272 -14.54 -0.37 -21.28
CA VAL A 272 -14.97 -1.18 -20.15
C VAL A 272 -15.14 -2.63 -20.62
N TYR A 273 -14.63 -3.55 -19.83
CA TYR A 273 -14.64 -4.99 -20.06
C TYR A 273 -15.46 -5.69 -18.96
N GLN A 274 -15.84 -6.94 -19.20
CA GLN A 274 -16.54 -7.72 -18.20
C GLN A 274 -15.70 -7.87 -16.92
N GLY A 275 -16.36 -7.84 -15.75
CA GLY A 275 -15.70 -8.02 -14.47
C GLY A 275 -14.97 -6.78 -13.94
N GLY A 276 -15.31 -5.57 -14.41
CA GLY A 276 -14.79 -4.33 -13.83
C GLY A 276 -13.46 -3.84 -14.38
N TRP A 277 -12.90 -4.48 -15.42
CA TRP A 277 -11.67 -4.02 -16.03
C TRP A 277 -11.92 -2.85 -16.99
N ILE A 278 -11.06 -1.85 -16.96
CA ILE A 278 -11.07 -0.72 -17.88
C ILE A 278 -9.71 -0.51 -18.55
N HIS A 279 -9.73 0.10 -19.73
CA HIS A 279 -8.56 0.64 -20.40
C HIS A 279 -8.81 2.11 -20.73
N LEU A 280 -7.85 2.96 -20.39
CA LEU A 280 -7.96 4.41 -20.50
C LEU A 280 -7.01 4.91 -21.58
N GLN A 281 -7.48 5.85 -22.39
CA GLN A 281 -6.65 6.56 -23.35
C GLN A 281 -7.04 8.03 -23.41
N ALA A 282 -6.05 8.91 -23.31
CA ALA A 282 -6.22 10.35 -23.46
C ALA A 282 -5.83 10.79 -24.88
N SER A 283 -6.58 11.72 -25.43
CA SER A 283 -6.29 12.42 -26.68
C SER A 283 -6.83 13.85 -26.60
N THR A 284 -6.70 14.63 -27.66
CA THR A 284 -7.15 16.03 -27.68
C THR A 284 -7.97 16.32 -28.93
N LEU A 285 -8.87 17.31 -28.84
CA LEU A 285 -9.46 17.89 -30.03
C LEU A 285 -8.35 18.60 -30.85
N PRO A 286 -8.35 18.50 -32.20
CA PRO A 286 -7.28 19.08 -33.01
C PRO A 286 -7.06 20.58 -32.79
N GLU A 287 -8.13 21.31 -32.47
CA GLU A 287 -8.13 22.75 -32.25
C GLU A 287 -7.57 23.19 -30.89
N THR A 288 -7.41 22.28 -29.94
CA THR A 288 -6.96 22.56 -28.55
C THR A 288 -5.69 21.80 -28.14
N GLU A 289 -5.08 21.05 -29.07
CA GLU A 289 -3.86 20.26 -28.84
C GLU A 289 -2.73 21.02 -28.11
N PRO A 290 -2.44 22.32 -28.41
CA PRO A 290 -1.38 23.05 -27.70
C PRO A 290 -1.61 23.23 -26.19
N VAL A 291 -2.86 23.15 -25.73
CA VAL A 291 -3.25 23.35 -24.32
C VAL A 291 -3.45 22.01 -23.62
N ALA A 292 -4.23 21.11 -24.22
CA ALA A 292 -4.57 19.81 -23.61
C ALA A 292 -3.51 18.71 -23.86
N GLY A 293 -2.58 18.91 -24.81
CA GLY A 293 -1.63 17.89 -25.25
C GLY A 293 -0.68 17.42 -24.17
N ALA A 294 -0.15 18.34 -23.34
CA ALA A 294 0.71 17.99 -22.22
C ALA A 294 -0.02 17.11 -21.20
N LYS A 295 -1.27 17.45 -20.87
CA LYS A 295 -2.11 16.68 -19.95
C LYS A 295 -2.42 15.29 -20.50
N ALA A 296 -2.79 15.18 -21.78
CA ALA A 296 -3.02 13.90 -22.43
C ALA A 296 -1.76 13.01 -22.42
N HIS A 297 -0.58 13.61 -22.65
CA HIS A 297 0.69 12.88 -22.59
C HIS A 297 0.96 12.33 -21.18
N THR A 298 0.84 13.16 -20.15
CA THR A 298 1.04 12.75 -18.75
C THR A 298 0.09 11.62 -18.34
N LEU A 299 -1.21 11.72 -18.69
CA LEU A 299 -2.18 10.67 -18.40
C LEU A 299 -1.83 9.35 -19.10
N ASN A 300 -1.50 9.40 -20.39
CA ASN A 300 -1.12 8.21 -21.14
C ASN A 300 0.18 7.58 -20.61
N GLN A 301 1.12 8.37 -20.09
CA GLN A 301 2.32 7.85 -19.41
C GLN A 301 1.97 7.10 -18.11
N ALA A 302 1.05 7.65 -17.31
CA ALA A 302 0.56 6.99 -16.09
C ALA A 302 -0.17 5.68 -16.41
N TRP A 303 -0.87 5.62 -17.54
CA TRP A 303 -1.68 4.46 -17.93
C TRP A 303 -0.93 3.38 -18.72
N GLN A 304 0.38 3.52 -18.95
CA GLN A 304 1.20 2.54 -19.69
C GLN A 304 1.19 1.13 -19.08
N ALA A 305 0.80 1.00 -17.81
CA ALA A 305 0.68 -0.30 -17.15
C ALA A 305 -0.41 -1.20 -17.77
N GLY A 306 -1.40 -0.61 -18.47
CA GLY A 306 -2.37 -1.31 -19.30
C GLY A 306 -3.81 -1.14 -18.83
N TYR A 307 -4.31 -2.16 -18.14
CA TYR A 307 -5.72 -2.31 -17.74
C TYR A 307 -5.86 -2.18 -16.23
N PHE A 308 -6.98 -1.62 -15.81
CA PHE A 308 -7.25 -1.23 -14.44
C PHE A 308 -8.55 -1.89 -13.98
N LEU A 309 -8.52 -2.66 -12.91
CA LEU A 309 -9.71 -3.14 -12.24
C LEU A 309 -10.23 -2.02 -11.36
N ILE A 310 -11.48 -1.62 -11.56
CA ILE A 310 -12.14 -0.61 -10.73
C ILE A 310 -13.16 -1.27 -9.80
N ASN A 311 -13.52 -0.54 -8.74
CA ASN A 311 -14.50 -1.04 -7.78
C ASN A 311 -15.88 -1.32 -8.44
N PRO A 312 -16.69 -2.23 -7.86
CA PRO A 312 -17.98 -2.61 -8.43
C PRO A 312 -18.96 -1.44 -8.61
N TYR A 313 -18.91 -0.45 -7.72
CA TYR A 313 -19.76 0.73 -7.79
C TYR A 313 -19.46 1.57 -9.03
N ALA A 314 -18.18 1.89 -9.27
CA ALA A 314 -17.75 2.62 -10.45
C ALA A 314 -18.05 1.84 -11.73
N PHE A 315 -17.86 0.51 -11.72
CA PHE A 315 -18.21 -0.34 -12.84
C PHE A 315 -19.69 -0.21 -13.25
N GLU A 316 -20.62 -0.28 -12.29
CA GLU A 316 -22.05 -0.09 -12.58
C GLU A 316 -22.37 1.32 -13.10
N GLN A 317 -21.71 2.35 -12.57
CA GLN A 317 -21.86 3.73 -13.03
C GLN A 317 -21.38 3.95 -14.47
N LEU A 318 -20.45 3.13 -14.96
CA LEU A 318 -19.99 3.19 -16.35
C LEU A 318 -20.93 2.44 -17.31
N LEU A 319 -21.70 1.44 -16.83
CA LEU A 319 -22.59 0.63 -17.67
C LEU A 319 -23.97 1.26 -17.89
N GLN A 320 -24.01 2.56 -18.23
CA GLN A 320 -25.26 3.30 -18.39
C GLN A 320 -25.92 3.11 -19.75
N THR A 321 -27.24 3.02 -19.70
CA THR A 321 -28.12 3.02 -20.87
C THR A 321 -29.31 3.93 -20.59
N TRP A 322 -29.99 4.36 -21.65
CA TRP A 322 -31.21 5.16 -21.49
C TRP A 322 -32.24 4.48 -20.57
N ASP A 323 -32.46 3.17 -20.73
CA ASP A 323 -33.44 2.43 -19.93
C ASP A 323 -33.05 2.38 -18.44
N LYS A 324 -31.75 2.22 -18.12
CA LYS A 324 -31.24 2.28 -16.75
C LYS A 324 -31.43 3.66 -16.13
N LEU A 325 -31.27 4.74 -16.90
CA LEU A 325 -31.46 6.10 -16.40
C LEU A 325 -32.93 6.43 -16.10
N GLN A 326 -33.87 5.81 -16.82
CA GLN A 326 -35.30 5.97 -16.55
C GLN A 326 -35.78 5.17 -15.34
N HIS A 327 -35.13 4.04 -15.06
CA HIS A 327 -35.43 3.16 -13.95
C HIS A 327 -34.17 2.92 -13.11
N PRO A 328 -33.66 3.97 -12.44
CA PRO A 328 -32.49 3.84 -11.61
C PRO A 328 -32.77 2.79 -10.53
N GLN A 329 -31.95 1.74 -10.49
CA GLN A 329 -32.00 0.76 -9.42
C GLN A 329 -31.29 1.36 -8.20
N TRP A 330 -31.96 2.28 -7.49
CA TRP A 330 -31.46 2.88 -6.24
C TRP A 330 -32.60 3.16 -5.26
N PRO A 331 -32.43 2.98 -3.92
CA PRO A 331 -31.20 2.58 -3.21
C PRO A 331 -31.09 1.08 -2.87
N PRO A 332 -29.89 0.59 -2.51
CA PRO A 332 -29.77 -0.61 -1.68
C PRO A 332 -30.37 -0.32 -0.29
N GLU A 333 -31.06 -1.30 0.29
CA GLU A 333 -31.51 -1.22 1.68
C GLU A 333 -30.29 -0.96 2.59
N ALA A 334 -30.45 0.02 3.49
CA ALA A 334 -29.44 0.48 4.43
C ALA A 334 -29.10 -0.56 5.50
#